data_AF-A0A250IP14-F1
#
_entry.id   AF-A0A250IP14-F1
#
_cell.length_a   1.000
_cell.length_b   1.000
_cell.length_c   1.000
_cell.angle_alpha   90.00
_cell.angle_beta   90.00
_cell.angle_gamma   90.00
#
_symmetry.space_group_name_H-M   'P 1'
#
loop_
_entity.id
_entity.type
_entity.pdbx_description
1 polymer ?
#
loop_
_entity_poly.entity_id
_entity_poly.type
_entity_poly.pdbx_seq_one_letter_code
_entity_poly.pdbx_strand_id
1 'polypeptide(L)'
;MRIIHRISISSSPEIRGELATLGVVVGASGLVTFEVDETHAAWPSLRLWISRRKAADIVSTKFSKKELAEASWLVLEPNWHCGYPQPNEERFGYRDATYARTGFCEKCGLGLEQKALFQMKSEPKWGRNGILQLHWVFDEFFVTPEVWSTVFNPNGVGCRPVLDPQGMELKTVVQLVIHEEVGVAVEGLASERCTRCERLKYLPISRGAFPRLVNTPSVGMVKTREYFGSGASAHRSVLVSREVAWTLAEKKVRGAAVRPVG
;
A
#
# COMPACT_ATOMS: atom_id res chain seq x y z
N MET A 1 15.52 -3.87 -11.87
CA MET A 1 15.06 -3.31 -10.59
C MET A 1 16.24 -2.90 -9.72
N ARG A 2 16.02 -2.01 -8.75
CA ARG A 2 17.01 -1.64 -7.71
C ARG A 2 16.35 -1.70 -6.34
N ILE A 3 17.03 -2.27 -5.36
CA ILE A 3 16.61 -2.22 -3.97
C ILE A 3 17.11 -0.90 -3.36
N ILE A 4 16.19 -0.10 -2.84
CA ILE A 4 16.45 1.22 -2.27
C ILE A 4 16.27 1.15 -0.76
N HIS A 5 17.23 1.67 -0.04
CA HIS A 5 17.21 1.86 1.41
C HIS A 5 17.05 3.34 1.71
N ARG A 6 15.94 3.70 2.36
CA ARG A 6 15.70 5.03 2.89
C ARG A 6 16.04 5.03 4.38
N ILE A 7 17.18 5.63 4.71
CA ILE A 7 17.75 5.57 6.04
C ILE A 7 17.54 6.89 6.76
N SER A 8 17.04 6.81 7.99
CA SER A 8 16.82 7.97 8.86
C SER A 8 17.52 7.80 10.21
N ILE A 9 18.23 8.84 10.64
CA ILE A 9 18.94 8.86 11.92
C ILE A 9 19.09 10.29 12.44
N SER A 10 19.17 10.48 13.75
CA SER A 10 19.53 11.77 14.34
C SER A 10 20.96 12.14 13.97
N SER A 11 21.18 13.32 13.39
CA SER A 11 22.50 13.77 12.95
C SER A 11 23.39 14.19 14.13
N SER A 12 24.68 13.87 14.03
CA SER A 12 25.74 14.34 14.93
C SER A 12 27.03 14.58 14.12
N PRO A 13 28.01 15.34 14.63
CA PRO A 13 29.31 15.48 13.96
C PRO A 13 29.99 14.14 13.66
N GLU A 14 29.88 13.19 14.59
CA GLU A 14 30.38 11.82 14.42
C GLU A 14 29.66 11.10 13.27
N ILE A 15 28.33 11.08 13.26
CA ILE A 15 27.53 10.43 12.21
C ILE A 15 27.83 11.03 10.84
N ARG A 16 27.97 12.36 10.74
CA ARG A 16 28.32 13.03 9.49
C ARG A 16 29.71 12.64 9.01
N GLY A 17 30.69 12.57 9.92
CA GLY A 17 32.04 12.10 9.60
C GLY A 17 32.03 10.67 9.07
N GLU A 18 31.33 9.76 9.75
CA GLU A 18 31.20 8.37 9.33
C GLU A 18 30.48 8.20 7.99
N LEU A 19 29.39 8.94 7.75
CA LEU A 19 28.68 8.86 6.48
C LEU A 19 29.49 9.46 5.33
N ALA A 20 30.24 10.54 5.59
CA ALA A 20 31.10 11.16 4.59
C ALA A 20 32.23 10.21 4.13
N THR A 21 32.82 9.40 5.04
CA THR A 21 33.80 8.38 4.64
C THR A 21 33.19 7.25 3.81
N LEU A 22 31.88 7.07 3.88
CA LEU A 22 31.10 6.14 3.06
C LEU A 22 30.52 6.78 1.78
N GLY A 23 30.90 8.03 1.48
CA GLY A 23 30.45 8.77 0.30
C GLY A 23 29.04 9.37 0.41
N VAL A 24 28.48 9.45 1.61
CA VAL A 24 27.13 9.97 1.88
C VAL A 24 27.23 11.30 2.64
N VAL A 25 26.66 12.36 2.06
CA VAL A 25 26.62 13.69 2.69
C VAL A 25 25.21 13.96 3.20
N VAL A 26 25.08 14.33 4.48
CA VAL A 26 23.80 14.63 5.13
C VAL A 26 23.83 15.98 5.86
N GLY A 27 22.63 16.51 6.16
CA GLY A 27 22.45 17.78 6.84
C GLY A 27 23.05 17.83 8.27
N ALA A 28 23.30 19.05 8.74
CA ALA A 28 24.04 19.30 9.98
C ALA A 28 23.26 19.04 11.28
N SER A 29 21.93 19.07 11.25
CA SER A 29 21.11 19.01 12.46
C SER A 29 19.78 18.27 12.23
N GLY A 30 19.21 17.78 13.33
CA GLY A 30 17.91 17.11 13.33
C GLY A 30 17.96 15.68 12.80
N LEU A 31 16.77 15.15 12.48
CA LEU A 31 16.63 13.86 11.79
C LEU A 31 17.06 14.03 10.33
N VAL A 32 18.16 13.39 9.96
CA VAL A 32 18.59 13.33 8.57
C VAL A 32 18.03 12.09 7.90
N THR A 33 17.71 12.21 6.61
CA THR A 33 17.25 11.10 5.78
C THR A 33 17.98 11.11 4.46
N PHE A 34 18.46 9.95 4.04
CA PHE A 34 19.09 9.77 2.72
C PHE A 34 18.65 8.45 2.11
N GLU A 35 18.82 8.33 0.79
CA GLU A 35 18.52 7.11 0.04
C GLU A 35 19.80 6.58 -0.59
N VAL A 36 20.00 5.27 -0.47
CA VAL A 36 21.08 4.55 -1.14
C VAL A 36 20.51 3.27 -1.75
N ASP A 37 21.02 2.88 -2.92
CA ASP A 37 20.67 1.58 -3.50
C ASP A 37 21.80 0.57 -3.33
N GLU A 38 21.47 -0.72 -3.36
CA GLU A 38 22.43 -1.79 -3.08
C GLU A 38 23.58 -1.92 -4.10
N THR A 39 23.52 -1.19 -5.22
CA THR A 39 24.62 -1.11 -6.19
C THR A 39 25.66 -0.05 -5.83
N HIS A 40 25.41 0.76 -4.80
CA HIS A 40 26.36 1.75 -4.29
C HIS A 40 27.67 1.07 -3.86
N ALA A 41 28.82 1.63 -4.25
CA ALA A 41 30.13 1.02 -4.01
C ALA A 41 30.41 0.74 -2.52
N ALA A 42 29.96 1.63 -1.63
CA ALA A 42 30.10 1.48 -0.18
C ALA A 42 28.98 0.64 0.48
N TRP A 43 28.08 0.01 -0.29
CA TRP A 43 26.92 -0.70 0.25
C TRP A 43 27.25 -1.75 1.33
N PRO A 44 28.26 -2.63 1.18
CA PRO A 44 28.62 -3.59 2.21
C PRO A 44 28.94 -2.94 3.57
N SER A 45 29.63 -1.79 3.54
CA SER A 45 29.99 -1.01 4.73
C SER A 45 28.80 -0.24 5.28
N LEU A 46 27.97 0.36 4.41
CA LEU A 46 26.74 1.06 4.80
C LEU A 46 25.75 0.12 5.50
N ARG A 47 25.55 -1.09 4.98
CA ARG A 47 24.72 -2.13 5.63
C ARG A 47 25.15 -2.41 7.07
N LEU A 48 26.45 -2.59 7.30
CA LEU A 48 27.00 -2.83 8.64
C LEU A 48 26.82 -1.60 9.52
N TRP A 49 27.06 -0.41 8.97
CA TRP A 49 26.87 0.86 9.65
C TRP A 49 25.41 1.06 10.12
N ILE A 50 24.44 0.79 9.24
CA ILE A 50 22.99 0.89 9.53
C ILE A 50 22.64 -0.01 10.73
N SER A 51 23.07 -1.28 10.67
CA SER A 51 22.83 -2.25 11.74
C SER A 51 23.45 -1.81 13.07
N ARG A 52 24.73 -1.40 13.04
CA ARG A 52 25.48 -0.94 14.22
C ARG A 52 24.85 0.29 14.86
N ARG A 53 24.45 1.27 14.05
CA ARG A 53 23.84 2.52 14.52
C ARG A 53 22.35 2.39 14.85
N LYS A 54 21.74 1.23 14.56
CA LYS A 54 20.30 0.98 14.67
C LYS A 54 19.49 2.09 13.97
N ALA A 55 19.99 2.54 12.82
CA ALA A 55 19.31 3.55 12.03
C ALA A 55 17.95 3.00 11.56
N ALA A 56 16.94 3.87 11.45
CA ALA A 56 15.69 3.47 10.83
C ALA A 56 15.96 3.23 9.34
N ASP A 57 15.57 2.07 8.83
CA ASP A 57 15.79 1.67 7.44
C ASP A 57 14.47 1.20 6.83
N ILE A 58 13.97 1.97 5.87
CA ILE A 58 12.79 1.61 5.08
C ILE A 58 13.28 1.13 3.71
N VAL A 59 13.08 -0.17 3.49
CA VAL A 59 13.46 -0.83 2.24
C VAL A 59 12.31 -0.77 1.24
N SER A 60 12.62 -0.48 -0.02
CA SER A 60 11.68 -0.53 -1.14
C SER A 60 12.36 -1.02 -2.41
N THR A 61 11.59 -1.29 -3.45
CA THR A 61 12.12 -1.68 -4.76
C THR A 61 11.70 -0.69 -5.82
N LYS A 62 12.68 -0.17 -6.57
CA LYS A 62 12.45 0.71 -7.71
C LYS A 62 12.53 -0.09 -9.01
N PHE A 63 11.41 -0.16 -9.72
CA PHE A 63 11.30 -0.82 -11.02
C PHE A 63 11.55 0.17 -12.15
N SER A 64 12.11 -0.33 -13.25
CA SER A 64 12.25 0.41 -14.49
C SER A 64 10.90 0.51 -15.20
N LYS A 65 10.78 1.49 -16.12
CA LYS A 65 9.60 1.62 -16.98
C LYS A 65 9.35 0.35 -17.81
N LYS A 66 10.43 -0.31 -18.24
CA LYS A 66 10.36 -1.57 -19.01
C LYS A 66 9.75 -2.69 -18.16
N GLU A 67 10.23 -2.88 -16.93
CA GLU A 67 9.69 -3.89 -16.01
C GLU A 67 8.20 -3.64 -15.70
N LEU A 68 7.80 -2.37 -15.53
CA LEU A 68 6.38 -2.02 -15.33
C LEU A 68 5.53 -2.30 -16.59
N ALA A 69 6.06 -2.02 -17.78
CA ALA A 69 5.34 -2.23 -19.04
C ALA A 69 5.21 -3.73 -19.42
N GLU A 70 6.17 -4.56 -19.00
CA GLU A 70 6.19 -6.00 -19.27
C GLU A 70 5.40 -6.81 -18.24
N ALA A 71 5.01 -6.23 -17.10
CA ALA A 71 4.21 -6.92 -16.09
C ALA A 71 2.76 -7.13 -16.58
N SER A 72 2.25 -8.36 -16.54
CA SER A 72 0.84 -8.65 -16.88
C SER A 72 -0.12 -8.21 -15.78
N TRP A 73 0.36 -8.19 -14.54
CA TRP A 73 -0.36 -7.79 -13.35
C TRP A 73 0.53 -6.94 -12.47
N LEU A 74 -0.05 -5.96 -11.79
CA LEU A 74 0.66 -5.07 -10.89
C LEU A 74 -0.12 -4.88 -9.57
N VAL A 75 0.59 -4.80 -8.45
CA VAL A 75 0.01 -4.32 -7.19
C VAL A 75 -0.28 -2.83 -7.33
N LEU A 76 -1.47 -2.40 -6.94
CA LEU A 76 -1.81 -0.99 -6.77
C LEU A 76 -1.43 -0.56 -5.36
N GLU A 77 -0.42 0.29 -5.24
CA GLU A 77 0.08 0.80 -3.96
C GLU A 77 -0.39 2.25 -3.75
N PRO A 78 -0.92 2.61 -2.57
CA PRO A 78 -1.38 3.97 -2.33
C PRO A 78 -0.19 4.94 -2.20
N ASN A 79 -0.18 5.99 -3.03
CA ASN A 79 0.77 7.11 -2.91
C ASN A 79 0.18 8.32 -2.19
N TRP A 80 -1.14 8.33 -1.98
CA TRP A 80 -1.83 9.39 -1.29
C TRP A 80 -2.86 8.81 -0.32
N HIS A 81 -2.70 9.18 0.94
CA HIS A 81 -3.67 8.92 1.98
C HIS A 81 -4.33 10.24 2.37
N CYS A 82 -5.67 10.26 2.44
CA CYS A 82 -6.41 11.48 2.75
C CYS A 82 -7.61 11.16 3.64
N GLY A 83 -7.63 11.75 4.84
CA GLY A 83 -8.74 11.58 5.76
C GLY A 83 -8.78 10.22 6.46
N TYR A 84 -9.70 10.10 7.41
CA TYR A 84 -9.94 8.91 8.21
C TYR A 84 -11.38 8.43 7.98
N PRO A 85 -11.62 7.11 7.97
CA PRO A 85 -12.99 6.59 7.91
C PRO A 85 -13.79 7.06 9.13
N GLN A 86 -15.07 7.36 8.92
CA GLN A 86 -16.00 7.79 9.97
C GLN A 86 -16.97 6.65 10.33
N PRO A 87 -17.54 6.63 11.55
CA PRO A 87 -17.19 7.48 12.71
C PRO A 87 -15.76 7.21 13.20
N ASN A 88 -15.01 8.25 13.58
CA ASN A 88 -13.64 8.08 14.10
C ASN A 88 -13.54 8.21 15.62
N GLU A 89 -14.68 8.42 16.28
CA GLU A 89 -14.88 8.40 17.72
C GLU A 89 -14.59 7.00 18.31
N GLU A 90 -14.46 6.95 19.63
CA GLU A 90 -14.28 5.71 20.42
C GLU A 90 -13.12 4.79 19.95
N ARG A 91 -12.08 5.39 19.36
CA ARG A 91 -10.88 4.71 18.86
C ARG A 91 -11.26 3.56 17.90
N PHE A 92 -11.57 3.96 16.65
CA PHE A 92 -11.92 3.09 15.51
C PHE A 92 -13.42 2.73 15.36
N GLY A 93 -14.35 3.60 15.76
CA GLY A 93 -15.80 3.37 15.59
C GLY A 93 -16.25 2.95 14.17
N TYR A 94 -15.54 3.39 13.13
CA TYR A 94 -15.80 3.00 11.74
C TYR A 94 -15.74 1.49 11.54
N ARG A 95 -14.96 0.76 12.34
CA ARG A 95 -14.87 -0.71 12.22
C ARG A 95 -16.21 -1.35 12.48
N ASP A 96 -16.91 -0.90 13.52
CA ASP A 96 -18.20 -1.47 13.91
C ASP A 96 -19.34 -0.98 13.00
N ALA A 97 -19.22 0.25 12.50
CA ALA A 97 -20.15 0.83 11.54
C ALA A 97 -20.05 0.20 10.14
N THR A 98 -18.83 0.08 9.60
CA THR A 98 -18.57 -0.30 8.21
C THR A 98 -18.36 -1.80 8.01
N TYR A 99 -17.83 -2.52 9.01
CA TYR A 99 -17.47 -3.94 8.87
C TYR A 99 -18.30 -4.86 9.77
N ALA A 100 -18.50 -6.09 9.29
CA ALA A 100 -19.00 -7.18 10.09
C ALA A 100 -17.93 -7.61 11.10
N ARG A 101 -18.37 -7.90 12.33
CA ARG A 101 -17.50 -8.40 13.41
C ARG A 101 -17.26 -9.91 13.30
N THR A 102 -18.10 -10.61 12.55
CA THR A 102 -18.01 -12.05 12.33
C THR A 102 -16.70 -12.37 11.63
N GLY A 103 -15.83 -13.12 12.31
CA GLY A 103 -14.52 -13.50 11.76
C GLY A 103 -13.42 -12.46 11.91
N PHE A 104 -13.69 -11.26 12.46
CA PHE A 104 -12.64 -10.28 12.75
C PHE A 104 -11.82 -10.67 13.98
N CYS A 105 -10.49 -10.57 13.90
CA CYS A 105 -9.61 -10.78 15.05
C CYS A 105 -8.84 -9.50 15.38
N GLU A 106 -9.14 -8.89 16.52
CA GLU A 106 -8.49 -7.66 16.99
C GLU A 106 -6.98 -7.81 17.23
N LYS A 107 -6.51 -9.04 17.48
CA LYS A 107 -5.09 -9.29 17.74
C LYS A 107 -4.24 -9.15 16.46
N CYS A 108 -4.71 -9.68 15.34
CA CYS A 108 -3.95 -9.70 14.09
C CYS A 108 -4.52 -8.81 12.98
N GLY A 109 -5.75 -8.31 13.12
CA GLY A 109 -6.44 -7.46 12.16
C GLY A 109 -7.19 -8.22 11.05
N LEU A 110 -7.12 -9.56 11.00
CA LEU A 110 -7.70 -10.35 9.91
C LEU A 110 -9.22 -10.46 9.99
N GLY A 111 -9.85 -10.64 8.83
CA GLY A 111 -11.26 -11.00 8.71
C GLY A 111 -12.23 -9.83 8.82
N LEU A 112 -11.81 -8.62 8.45
CA LEU A 112 -12.74 -7.52 8.21
C LEU A 112 -13.49 -7.78 6.91
N GLU A 113 -14.81 -7.81 6.99
CA GLU A 113 -15.73 -7.92 5.84
C GLU A 113 -16.65 -6.71 5.83
N GLN A 114 -16.68 -5.96 4.73
CA GLN A 114 -17.46 -4.72 4.67
C GLN A 114 -18.96 -5.04 4.56
N LYS A 115 -19.75 -4.52 5.51
CA LYS A 115 -21.23 -4.68 5.55
C LYS A 115 -22.00 -3.40 5.21
N ALA A 116 -21.35 -2.24 5.25
CA ALA A 116 -21.98 -0.95 5.02
C ALA A 116 -21.06 -0.02 4.19
N LEU A 117 -21.60 1.10 3.71
CA LEU A 117 -20.84 2.10 2.98
C LEU A 117 -19.80 2.77 3.87
N PHE A 118 -18.69 3.19 3.29
CA PHE A 118 -17.74 4.03 4.01
C PHE A 118 -18.31 5.43 4.21
N GLN A 119 -17.94 6.03 5.33
CA GLN A 119 -18.17 7.44 5.59
C GLN A 119 -16.83 8.19 5.61
N MET A 120 -16.84 9.41 5.05
CA MET A 120 -15.75 10.37 5.17
C MET A 120 -16.29 11.67 5.78
N LYS A 121 -15.46 12.40 6.53
CA LYS A 121 -15.90 13.64 7.19
C LYS A 121 -16.45 14.69 6.22
N SER A 122 -15.88 14.74 5.01
CA SER A 122 -16.27 15.65 3.94
C SER A 122 -15.67 15.14 2.62
N GLU A 123 -15.98 15.82 1.52
CA GLU A 123 -15.33 15.61 0.22
C GLU A 123 -13.79 15.66 0.34
N PRO A 124 -13.06 14.72 -0.32
CA PRO A 124 -11.62 14.77 -0.40
C PRO A 124 -11.13 16.00 -1.16
N LYS A 125 -10.05 16.62 -0.69
CA LYS A 125 -9.35 17.68 -1.43
C LYS A 125 -8.40 17.05 -2.45
N TRP A 126 -8.94 16.65 -3.60
CA TRP A 126 -8.24 15.88 -4.63
C TRP A 126 -6.95 16.54 -5.16
N GLY A 127 -6.95 17.85 -5.35
CA GLY A 127 -5.82 18.55 -5.97
C GLY A 127 -5.52 17.97 -7.36
N ARG A 128 -4.39 17.29 -7.51
CA ARG A 128 -3.98 16.61 -8.76
C ARG A 128 -4.17 15.09 -8.72
N ASN A 129 -4.72 14.56 -7.64
CA ASN A 129 -4.90 13.13 -7.44
C ASN A 129 -6.28 12.69 -7.95
N GLY A 130 -6.38 11.43 -8.36
CA GLY A 130 -7.63 10.78 -8.76
C GLY A 130 -7.88 9.44 -8.07
N ILE A 131 -6.91 8.97 -7.27
CA ILE A 131 -7.01 7.78 -6.43
C ILE A 131 -6.55 8.15 -5.02
N LEU A 132 -7.22 7.64 -4.00
CA LEU A 132 -6.78 7.75 -2.61
C LEU A 132 -7.06 6.48 -1.84
N GLN A 133 -6.39 6.35 -0.71
CA GLN A 133 -6.73 5.42 0.35
C GLN A 133 -7.00 6.20 1.65
N LEU A 134 -7.97 5.74 2.45
CA LEU A 134 -8.21 6.32 3.78
C LEU A 134 -7.13 5.84 4.76
N HIS A 135 -6.78 6.67 5.74
CA HIS A 135 -5.95 6.17 6.85
C HIS A 135 -6.66 5.01 7.57
N TRP A 136 -5.89 3.98 7.95
CA TRP A 136 -6.35 2.74 8.62
C TRP A 136 -7.15 1.75 7.76
N VAL A 137 -7.44 2.08 6.51
CA VAL A 137 -8.09 1.17 5.55
C VAL A 137 -7.06 0.83 4.49
N PHE A 138 -6.63 -0.43 4.40
CA PHE A 138 -5.40 -0.78 3.68
C PHE A 138 -5.65 -1.53 2.35
N ASP A 139 -6.84 -2.09 2.16
CA ASP A 139 -7.22 -2.87 0.97
C ASP A 139 -8.47 -2.32 0.27
N GLU A 140 -8.86 -1.07 0.56
CA GLU A 140 -9.91 -0.36 -0.15
C GLU A 140 -9.34 0.91 -0.81
N PHE A 141 -9.80 1.18 -2.02
CA PHE A 141 -9.42 2.34 -2.81
C PHE A 141 -10.64 3.17 -3.16
N PHE A 142 -10.43 4.48 -3.16
CA PHE A 142 -11.44 5.47 -3.48
C PHE A 142 -10.93 6.33 -4.63
N VAL A 143 -11.81 6.68 -5.54
CA VAL A 143 -11.46 7.40 -6.76
C VAL A 143 -12.48 8.48 -7.07
N THR A 144 -12.12 9.42 -7.94
CA THR A 144 -13.13 10.33 -8.50
C THR A 144 -14.09 9.55 -9.40
N PRO A 145 -15.37 9.96 -9.54
CA PRO A 145 -16.31 9.32 -10.46
C PRO A 145 -15.80 9.24 -11.90
N GLU A 146 -15.03 10.25 -12.35
CA GLU A 146 -14.40 10.27 -13.68
C GLU A 146 -13.32 9.19 -13.82
N VAL A 147 -12.47 9.01 -12.81
CA VAL A 147 -11.45 7.95 -12.84
C VAL A 147 -12.11 6.59 -12.79
N TRP A 148 -13.16 6.40 -11.98
CA TRP A 148 -13.92 5.16 -11.98
C TRP A 148 -14.50 4.86 -13.38
N SER A 149 -15.25 5.79 -13.95
CA SER A 149 -15.97 5.55 -15.21
C SER A 149 -15.06 5.33 -16.41
N THR A 150 -13.90 5.99 -16.43
CA THR A 150 -12.97 5.94 -17.57
C THR A 150 -11.87 4.90 -17.45
N VAL A 151 -11.59 4.39 -16.25
CA VAL A 151 -10.50 3.43 -16.01
C VAL A 151 -11.04 2.10 -15.47
N PHE A 152 -11.83 2.15 -14.41
CA PHE A 152 -12.17 0.95 -13.63
C PHE A 152 -13.42 0.25 -14.15
N ASN A 153 -14.47 1.01 -14.47
CA ASN A 153 -15.73 0.48 -14.99
C ASN A 153 -15.57 -0.34 -16.28
N PRO A 154 -14.80 0.10 -17.31
CA PRO A 154 -14.58 -0.69 -18.52
C PRO A 154 -13.84 -2.01 -18.27
N ASN A 155 -13.19 -2.14 -17.12
CA ASN A 155 -12.41 -3.31 -16.71
C ASN A 155 -13.14 -4.19 -15.68
N GLY A 156 -14.47 -4.04 -15.58
CA GLY A 156 -15.33 -4.89 -14.74
C GLY A 156 -15.29 -4.56 -13.25
N VAL A 157 -14.82 -3.37 -12.87
CA VAL A 157 -14.74 -2.93 -11.48
C VAL A 157 -15.93 -2.06 -11.13
N GLY A 158 -16.75 -2.52 -10.18
CA GLY A 158 -17.90 -1.76 -9.68
C GLY A 158 -17.49 -0.56 -8.83
N CYS A 159 -18.47 0.27 -8.48
CA CYS A 159 -18.30 1.28 -7.43
C CYS A 159 -19.49 1.31 -6.49
N ARG A 160 -19.29 1.88 -5.30
CA ARG A 160 -20.37 2.21 -4.36
C ARG A 160 -20.18 3.64 -3.84
N PRO A 161 -21.27 4.31 -3.43
CA PRO A 161 -21.19 5.65 -2.88
C PRO A 161 -20.41 5.67 -1.57
N VAL A 162 -19.89 6.86 -1.25
CA VAL A 162 -19.30 7.18 0.04
C VAL A 162 -20.18 8.22 0.69
N LEU A 163 -20.44 8.09 1.98
CA LEU A 163 -21.34 8.99 2.69
C LEU A 163 -20.56 10.02 3.52
N ASP A 164 -21.20 11.11 3.88
CA ASP A 164 -20.80 11.96 4.99
C ASP A 164 -21.30 11.38 6.33
N PRO A 165 -20.93 11.96 7.49
CA PRO A 165 -21.42 11.49 8.79
C PRO A 165 -22.93 11.64 8.99
N GLN A 166 -23.61 12.44 8.16
CA GLN A 166 -25.06 12.63 8.17
C GLN A 166 -25.78 11.61 7.29
N GLY A 167 -25.04 10.76 6.56
CA GLY A 167 -25.58 9.74 5.66
C GLY A 167 -25.86 10.25 4.25
N MET A 168 -25.43 11.47 3.90
CA MET A 168 -25.58 12.02 2.56
C MET A 168 -24.44 11.55 1.66
N GLU A 169 -24.75 11.21 0.41
CA GLU A 169 -23.73 10.79 -0.56
C GLU A 169 -22.79 11.95 -0.92
N LEU A 170 -21.49 11.66 -0.85
CA LEU A 170 -20.41 12.49 -1.37
C LEU A 170 -20.33 12.36 -2.88
N LYS A 171 -20.20 13.48 -3.57
CA LYS A 171 -20.29 13.58 -5.03
C LYS A 171 -18.94 13.42 -5.71
N THR A 172 -17.84 13.74 -5.04
CA THR A 172 -16.51 13.74 -5.68
C THR A 172 -15.73 12.44 -5.47
N VAL A 173 -16.32 11.46 -4.78
CA VAL A 173 -15.62 10.24 -4.40
C VAL A 173 -16.54 9.02 -4.44
N VAL A 174 -16.04 7.93 -5.02
CA VAL A 174 -16.66 6.61 -4.96
C VAL A 174 -15.65 5.60 -4.45
N GLN A 175 -16.12 4.57 -3.77
CA GLN A 175 -15.30 3.42 -3.41
C GLN A 175 -15.31 2.40 -4.55
N LEU A 176 -14.15 1.88 -4.93
CA LEU A 176 -14.06 0.75 -5.88
C LEU A 176 -14.58 -0.54 -5.22
N VAL A 177 -15.34 -1.34 -5.98
CA VAL A 177 -15.86 -2.63 -5.52
C VAL A 177 -15.14 -3.74 -6.28
N ILE A 178 -14.36 -4.51 -5.54
CA ILE A 178 -13.54 -5.61 -6.06
C ILE A 178 -14.19 -6.92 -5.64
N HIS A 179 -14.69 -7.68 -6.61
CA HIS A 179 -15.47 -8.90 -6.37
C HIS A 179 -14.65 -10.19 -6.50
N GLU A 180 -13.56 -10.16 -7.26
CA GLU A 180 -12.76 -11.35 -7.53
C GLU A 180 -11.52 -11.40 -6.62
N GLU A 181 -11.19 -12.62 -6.18
CA GLU A 181 -10.04 -12.91 -5.35
C GLU A 181 -9.12 -13.94 -6.01
N VAL A 182 -7.82 -13.65 -6.00
CA VAL A 182 -6.79 -14.52 -6.58
C VAL A 182 -5.82 -14.98 -5.50
N GLY A 183 -5.34 -16.22 -5.60
CA GLY A 183 -4.24 -16.68 -4.76
C GLY A 183 -2.89 -16.23 -5.31
N VAL A 184 -1.88 -16.11 -4.45
CA VAL A 184 -0.50 -15.89 -4.86
C VAL A 184 0.43 -16.98 -4.36
N ALA A 185 1.57 -17.16 -5.03
CA ALA A 185 2.61 -18.08 -4.59
C ALA A 185 3.21 -17.59 -3.27
N VAL A 186 3.09 -18.39 -2.22
CA VAL A 186 3.49 -18.01 -0.85
C VAL A 186 4.75 -18.72 -0.38
N GLU A 187 5.33 -19.57 -1.21
CA GLU A 187 6.52 -20.34 -0.89
C GLU A 187 7.70 -19.39 -0.57
N GLY A 188 8.30 -19.59 0.60
CA GLY A 188 9.45 -18.78 1.05
C GLY A 188 9.08 -17.40 1.60
N LEU A 189 7.80 -17.01 1.63
CA LEU A 189 7.40 -15.75 2.25
C LEU A 189 7.42 -15.85 3.78
N ALA A 190 8.03 -14.85 4.41
CA ALA A 190 7.96 -14.70 5.86
C ALA A 190 6.52 -14.47 6.31
N SER A 191 6.10 -15.15 7.38
CA SER A 191 4.72 -15.09 7.87
C SER A 191 4.64 -15.13 9.39
N GLU A 192 3.54 -14.61 9.91
CA GLU A 192 3.16 -14.63 11.31
C GLU A 192 1.87 -15.42 11.47
N ARG A 193 1.85 -16.35 12.44
CA ARG A 193 0.62 -17.02 12.87
C ARG A 193 0.04 -16.30 14.08
N CYS A 194 -1.24 -15.93 14.00
CA CYS A 194 -1.91 -15.29 15.12
C CYS A 194 -2.14 -16.29 16.26
N THR A 195 -1.64 -16.01 17.46
CA THR A 195 -1.87 -16.91 18.61
C THR A 195 -3.30 -16.86 19.18
N ARG A 196 -4.21 -16.04 18.64
CA ARG A 196 -5.62 -15.93 19.08
C ARG A 196 -6.59 -16.63 18.12
N CYS A 197 -6.40 -16.46 16.82
CA CYS A 197 -7.29 -17.06 15.80
C CYS A 197 -6.58 -18.05 14.87
N GLU A 198 -5.30 -18.32 15.09
CA GLU A 198 -4.47 -19.29 14.37
C GLU A 198 -4.29 -19.06 12.87
N ARG A 199 -4.96 -18.05 12.30
CA ARG A 199 -4.80 -17.64 10.90
C ARG A 199 -3.41 -17.08 10.64
N LEU A 200 -2.96 -17.30 9.42
CA LEU A 200 -1.67 -16.86 8.91
C LEU A 200 -1.80 -15.50 8.23
N LYS A 201 -0.77 -14.67 8.38
CA LYS A 201 -0.57 -13.43 7.62
C LYS A 201 0.88 -13.36 7.18
N TYR A 202 1.12 -12.94 5.95
CA TYR A 202 2.46 -12.76 5.42
C TYR A 202 2.99 -11.36 5.75
N LEU A 203 4.29 -11.25 5.99
CA LEU A 203 4.91 -9.95 6.24
C LEU A 203 4.85 -9.08 4.97
N PRO A 204 4.88 -7.74 5.11
CA PRO A 204 4.92 -6.84 3.97
C PRO A 204 6.10 -7.14 3.04
N ILE A 205 5.84 -7.17 1.74
CA ILE A 205 6.85 -7.46 0.74
C ILE A 205 7.52 -6.16 0.34
N SER A 206 8.72 -5.91 0.86
CA SER A 206 9.49 -4.67 0.60
C SER A 206 10.53 -4.83 -0.52
N ARG A 207 10.90 -6.07 -0.84
CA ARG A 207 11.98 -6.40 -1.77
C ARG A 207 11.46 -7.18 -2.98
N GLY A 208 11.92 -6.82 -4.17
CA GLY A 208 11.57 -7.50 -5.41
C GLY A 208 10.13 -7.30 -5.87
N ALA A 209 9.75 -8.02 -6.92
CA ALA A 209 8.37 -8.07 -7.42
C ALA A 209 7.43 -8.69 -6.37
N PHE A 210 6.14 -8.42 -6.51
CA PHE A 210 5.12 -9.10 -5.72
C PHE A 210 4.99 -10.57 -6.17
N PRO A 211 4.56 -11.51 -5.31
CA PRO A 211 4.54 -12.92 -5.66
C PRO A 211 3.56 -13.22 -6.78
N ARG A 212 3.95 -14.15 -7.66
CA ARG A 212 3.18 -14.54 -8.84
C ARG A 212 1.78 -15.01 -8.49
N LEU A 213 0.84 -14.77 -9.40
CA LEU A 213 -0.52 -15.29 -9.27
C LEU A 213 -0.54 -16.81 -9.47
N VAL A 214 -1.40 -17.50 -8.73
CA VAL A 214 -1.61 -18.95 -8.92
C VAL A 214 -2.58 -19.25 -10.06
N ASN A 215 -3.45 -18.31 -10.40
CA ASN A 215 -4.42 -18.38 -11.49
C ASN A 215 -4.53 -17.01 -12.19
N THR A 216 -4.98 -17.00 -13.43
CA THR A 216 -5.27 -15.77 -14.17
C THR A 216 -6.66 -15.25 -13.78
N PRO A 217 -6.78 -14.01 -13.27
CA PRO A 217 -8.09 -13.43 -13.01
C PRO A 217 -8.90 -13.11 -14.27
N SER A 218 -10.22 -12.98 -14.11
CA SER A 218 -11.16 -12.69 -15.19
C SER A 218 -11.54 -11.21 -15.34
N VAL A 219 -11.44 -10.43 -14.26
CA VAL A 219 -11.66 -8.97 -14.28
C VAL A 219 -10.34 -8.21 -14.20
N GLY A 220 -10.35 -6.90 -14.45
CA GLY A 220 -9.12 -6.09 -14.48
C GLY A 220 -8.58 -5.67 -13.11
N MET A 221 -9.23 -6.03 -12.00
CA MET A 221 -8.79 -5.70 -10.63
C MET A 221 -9.26 -6.76 -9.63
N VAL A 222 -8.35 -7.22 -8.77
CA VAL A 222 -8.61 -8.29 -7.79
C VAL A 222 -7.97 -8.01 -6.44
N LYS A 223 -8.42 -8.71 -5.40
CA LYS A 223 -7.71 -8.81 -4.12
C LYS A 223 -7.00 -10.15 -4.02
N THR A 224 -5.89 -10.20 -3.28
CA THR A 224 -5.30 -11.48 -2.90
C THR A 224 -6.20 -12.21 -1.90
N ARG A 225 -6.24 -13.54 -1.92
CA ARG A 225 -6.86 -14.33 -0.84
C ARG A 225 -6.02 -14.26 0.43
N GLU A 226 -4.72 -14.18 0.26
CA GLU A 226 -3.74 -14.08 1.32
C GLU A 226 -3.76 -12.70 1.98
N TYR A 227 -3.56 -12.68 3.29
CA TYR A 227 -3.40 -11.45 4.06
C TYR A 227 -1.92 -11.09 4.20
N PHE A 228 -1.64 -9.79 4.10
CA PHE A 228 -0.32 -9.18 4.30
C PHE A 228 -0.36 -8.15 5.43
N GLY A 229 0.76 -7.94 6.11
CA GLY A 229 0.91 -6.93 7.16
C GLY A 229 1.62 -7.45 8.40
N SER A 230 1.69 -6.63 9.44
CA SER A 230 2.38 -6.94 10.70
C SER A 230 1.57 -6.47 11.91
N GLY A 231 1.72 -7.15 13.05
CA GLY A 231 0.99 -6.81 14.27
C GLY A 231 -0.53 -6.84 14.05
N ALA A 232 -1.23 -5.76 14.44
CA ALA A 232 -2.68 -5.62 14.27
C ALA A 232 -3.12 -5.06 12.89
N SER A 233 -2.17 -4.80 11.97
CA SER A 233 -2.48 -4.36 10.60
C SER A 233 -2.49 -5.57 9.66
N ALA A 234 -3.61 -5.80 8.99
CA ALA A 234 -3.76 -6.84 7.97
C ALA A 234 -4.55 -6.28 6.80
N HIS A 235 -4.18 -6.70 5.60
CA HIS A 235 -4.83 -6.28 4.37
C HIS A 235 -4.68 -7.36 3.31
N ARG A 236 -5.57 -7.36 2.32
CA ARG A 236 -5.39 -8.14 1.10
C ARG A 236 -4.79 -7.22 0.04
N SER A 237 -3.71 -7.62 -0.62
CA SER A 237 -3.10 -6.76 -1.62
C SER A 237 -4.04 -6.61 -2.80
N VAL A 238 -4.15 -5.39 -3.31
CA VAL A 238 -5.01 -5.04 -4.43
C VAL A 238 -4.18 -5.04 -5.70
N LEU A 239 -4.60 -5.83 -6.68
CA LEU A 239 -3.88 -6.03 -7.94
C LEU A 239 -4.72 -5.52 -9.10
N VAL A 240 -4.06 -4.97 -10.11
CA VAL A 240 -4.65 -4.48 -11.35
C VAL A 240 -3.97 -5.14 -12.54
N SER A 241 -4.76 -5.39 -13.58
CA SER A 241 -4.27 -5.83 -14.88
C SER A 241 -3.36 -4.77 -15.52
N ARG A 242 -2.56 -5.20 -16.49
CA ARG A 242 -1.74 -4.31 -17.30
C ARG A 242 -2.57 -3.22 -17.97
N GLU A 243 -3.74 -3.57 -18.48
CA GLU A 243 -4.67 -2.68 -19.19
C GLU A 243 -5.13 -1.53 -18.28
N VAL A 244 -5.50 -1.84 -17.04
CA VAL A 244 -5.86 -0.83 -16.03
C VAL A 244 -4.66 0.06 -15.71
N ALA A 245 -3.49 -0.53 -15.46
CA ALA A 245 -2.28 0.23 -15.14
C ALA A 245 -1.82 1.16 -16.27
N TRP A 246 -1.92 0.71 -17.52
CA TRP A 246 -1.63 1.52 -18.70
C TRP A 246 -2.61 2.68 -18.83
N THR A 247 -3.91 2.42 -18.68
CA THR A 247 -4.94 3.47 -18.77
C THR A 247 -4.73 4.54 -17.68
N LEU A 248 -4.36 4.13 -16.46
CA LEU A 248 -3.99 5.07 -15.38
C LEU A 248 -2.79 5.95 -15.77
N ALA A 249 -1.75 5.34 -16.34
CA ALA A 249 -0.54 6.06 -16.75
C ALA A 249 -0.80 7.03 -17.91
N GLU A 250 -1.54 6.59 -18.94
CA GLU A 250 -1.92 7.40 -20.10
C GLU A 250 -2.72 8.63 -19.68
N LYS A 251 -3.74 8.43 -18.83
CA LYS A 251 -4.56 9.52 -18.26
C LYS A 251 -3.84 10.32 -17.17
N LYS A 252 -2.60 9.97 -16.83
CA LYS A 252 -1.77 10.63 -15.80
C LYS A 252 -2.47 10.69 -14.43
N VAL A 253 -3.28 9.68 -14.11
CA VAL A 253 -3.98 9.58 -12.82
C VAL A 253 -2.95 9.45 -11.71
N ARG A 254 -3.09 10.27 -10.66
CA ARG A 254 -2.17 10.29 -9.50
C ARG A 254 -2.85 9.81 -8.23
N GLY A 255 -2.02 9.51 -7.23
CA GLY A 255 -2.46 9.07 -5.91
C GLY A 255 -2.26 7.57 -5.65
N ALA A 256 -1.80 6.83 -6.67
CA ALA A 256 -1.29 5.48 -6.53
C ALA A 256 0.05 5.30 -7.28
N ALA A 257 0.80 4.27 -6.89
CA ALA A 257 1.91 3.68 -7.62
C ALA A 257 1.54 2.26 -8.03
N VAL A 258 2.36 1.68 -8.90
CA VAL A 258 2.23 0.29 -9.30
C VAL A 258 3.54 -0.45 -9.10
N ARG A 259 3.43 -1.73 -8.75
CA ARG A 259 4.55 -2.64 -8.57
C ARG A 259 4.30 -3.94 -9.35
N PRO A 260 5.28 -4.47 -10.11
CA PRO A 260 5.10 -5.72 -10.84
C PRO A 260 4.74 -6.88 -9.93
N VAL A 261 3.81 -7.72 -10.40
CA VAL A 261 3.66 -9.11 -9.96
C VAL A 261 4.60 -9.97 -10.79
N GLY A 262 5.35 -10.86 -10.14
CA GLY A 262 6.35 -11.74 -10.75
C GLY A 262 5.78 -13.01 -11.37
#